data_AF-A0A920T9Q5-F1
#
_entry.id   AF-A0A920T9Q5-F1
#
_cell.length_a   1.000
_cell.length_b   1.000
_cell.length_c   1.000
_cell.angle_alpha   90.00
_cell.angle_beta   90.00
_cell.angle_gamma   90.00
#
_symmetry.space_group_name_H-M   'P 1'
#
loop_
_entity.id
_entity.type
_entity.pdbx_description
1 polymer ?
#
loop_
_entity_poly.entity_id
_entity_poly.type
_entity_poly.pdbx_seq_one_letter_code
_entity_poly.pdbx_strand_id
1 'polypeptide(L)'
;MAGELMMRQPGIYGIHTVTSANALHYAFRSAAFPVTRLLLALQAVGWMVQFREFMATARGGLKAADIFKPPGQPDRDSGKGTGGREVAEILARVGPDTVGASSAAHRLALRAAAEKRPDWLESFAGSARQLIALKATDAHHYKYGMAIFENLGLVSPAYRPHVMATAPYYIRGSGDADAVVVTQALEALGAR
;
A
#
# COMPACT_ATOMS: atom_id res chain seq x y z
N MET A 1 10.41 -4.76 5.58
CA MET A 1 10.82 -5.80 4.61
C MET A 1 9.80 -5.96 3.48
N ALA A 2 8.56 -6.41 3.71
CA ALA A 2 7.58 -6.60 2.63
C ALA A 2 7.34 -5.34 1.77
N GLY A 3 7.01 -4.20 2.40
CA GLY A 3 6.84 -2.94 1.67
C GLY A 3 8.09 -2.49 0.89
N GLU A 4 9.29 -2.77 1.41
CA GLU A 4 10.53 -2.48 0.66
C GLU A 4 10.65 -3.35 -0.58
N LEU A 5 10.35 -4.65 -0.49
CA LEU A 5 10.37 -5.54 -1.65
C LEU A 5 9.35 -5.12 -2.71
N MET A 6 8.19 -4.59 -2.29
CA MET A 6 7.23 -3.96 -3.18
C MET A 6 7.83 -2.76 -3.94
N MET A 7 8.63 -1.92 -3.27
CA MET A 7 9.34 -0.80 -3.94
C MET A 7 10.46 -1.29 -4.87
N ARG A 8 11.17 -2.34 -4.47
CA ARG A 8 12.34 -2.88 -5.18
C ARG A 8 11.96 -3.67 -6.44
N GLN A 9 10.80 -4.31 -6.44
CA GLN A 9 10.27 -5.01 -7.61
C GLN A 9 8.73 -4.93 -7.63
N PRO A 10 8.17 -3.78 -8.05
CA PRO A 10 6.73 -3.59 -8.15
C PRO A 10 6.09 -4.58 -9.12
N GLY A 11 4.84 -4.95 -8.85
CA GLY A 11 4.09 -5.94 -9.63
C GLY A 11 3.87 -7.24 -8.85
N ILE A 12 3.58 -8.33 -9.56
CA ILE A 12 3.07 -9.58 -8.97
C ILE A 12 3.90 -10.09 -7.79
N TYR A 13 5.24 -10.08 -7.92
CA TYR A 13 6.12 -10.51 -6.83
C TYR A 13 6.06 -9.57 -5.63
N GLY A 14 6.20 -8.26 -5.84
CA GLY A 14 6.11 -7.26 -4.78
C GLY A 14 4.79 -7.33 -4.01
N ILE A 15 3.67 -7.50 -4.71
CA ILE A 15 2.34 -7.61 -4.10
C ILE A 15 2.27 -8.81 -3.15
N HIS A 16 2.77 -9.97 -3.60
CA HIS A 16 2.77 -11.18 -2.79
C HIS A 16 3.59 -11.05 -1.51
N THR A 17 4.57 -10.16 -1.46
CA THR A 17 5.30 -9.91 -0.21
C THR A 17 4.37 -9.31 0.86
N VAL A 18 3.58 -8.30 0.48
CA VAL A 18 2.67 -7.58 1.37
C VAL A 18 1.46 -8.44 1.71
N THR A 19 0.85 -9.07 0.70
CA THR A 19 -0.36 -9.88 0.92
C THR A 19 -0.06 -11.13 1.74
N SER A 20 1.09 -11.79 1.55
CA SER A 20 1.46 -12.96 2.37
C SER A 20 1.81 -12.57 3.80
N ALA A 21 2.51 -11.44 4.01
CA ALA A 21 2.76 -10.93 5.36
C ALA A 21 1.43 -10.63 6.09
N ASN A 22 0.47 -10.02 5.40
CA ASN A 22 -0.86 -9.77 5.94
C ASN A 22 -1.63 -11.07 6.26
N ALA A 23 -1.65 -12.03 5.33
CA ALA A 23 -2.34 -13.31 5.51
C ALA A 23 -1.76 -14.13 6.67
N LEU A 24 -0.43 -14.17 6.81
CA LEU A 24 0.24 -14.86 7.92
C LEU A 24 -0.01 -14.14 9.26
N HIS A 25 -0.08 -12.81 9.26
CA HIS A 25 -0.50 -12.06 10.44
C HIS A 25 -1.95 -12.38 10.83
N TYR A 26 -2.87 -12.40 9.87
CA TYR A 26 -4.25 -12.80 10.12
C TYR A 26 -4.33 -14.22 10.70
N ALA A 27 -3.65 -15.19 10.09
CA ALA A 27 -3.58 -16.56 10.59
C ALA A 27 -3.02 -16.61 12.02
N PHE A 28 -1.97 -15.83 12.33
CA PHE A 28 -1.40 -15.74 13.66
C PHE A 28 -2.43 -15.25 14.69
N ARG A 29 -3.21 -14.23 14.34
CA ARG A 29 -4.25 -13.65 15.22
C ARG A 29 -5.40 -14.61 15.43
N SER A 30 -5.76 -15.37 14.40
CA SER A 30 -6.93 -16.26 14.40
C SER A 30 -6.63 -17.68 14.92
N ALA A 31 -5.36 -18.10 14.97
CA ALA A 31 -5.00 -19.41 15.45
C ALA A 31 -5.35 -19.60 16.94
N ALA A 32 -5.99 -20.72 17.27
CA ALA A 32 -6.43 -21.04 18.63
C ALA A 32 -5.26 -21.43 19.55
N PHE A 33 -4.31 -22.20 19.03
CA PHE A 33 -3.24 -22.79 19.84
C PHE A 33 -1.98 -21.92 19.83
N PRO A 34 -1.36 -21.65 21.01
CA PRO A 34 -0.14 -20.85 21.09
C PRO A 34 1.01 -21.39 20.23
N VAL A 35 1.18 -22.71 20.15
CA VAL A 35 2.21 -23.33 19.31
C VAL A 35 2.02 -23.00 17.83
N THR A 36 0.79 -23.01 17.34
CA THR A 36 0.48 -22.66 15.94
C THR A 36 0.79 -21.18 15.67
N ARG A 37 0.55 -20.29 16.62
CA ARG A 37 0.92 -18.88 16.51
C ARG A 37 2.43 -18.71 16.35
N LEU A 38 3.22 -19.39 17.19
CA LEU A 38 4.68 -19.35 17.09
C LEU A 38 5.19 -19.90 15.76
N LEU A 39 4.62 -21.01 15.28
CA LEU A 39 4.94 -21.58 13.97
C LEU A 39 4.59 -20.62 12.82
N LEU A 40 3.45 -19.92 12.88
CA LEU A 40 3.06 -18.94 11.88
C LEU A 40 3.98 -17.72 11.87
N ALA A 41 4.43 -17.26 13.04
CA ALA A 41 5.42 -16.18 13.13
C ALA A 41 6.76 -16.61 12.51
N LEU A 42 7.23 -17.82 12.79
CA LEU A 42 8.42 -18.41 12.16
C LEU A 42 8.24 -18.53 10.64
N GLN A 43 7.08 -19.02 10.19
CA GLN A 43 6.75 -19.12 8.77
C GLN A 43 6.77 -17.75 8.08
N ALA A 44 6.27 -16.69 8.73
CA ALA A 44 6.28 -15.33 8.18
C ALA A 44 7.71 -14.80 7.98
N VAL A 45 8.59 -15.03 8.95
CA VAL A 45 10.00 -14.65 8.83
C VAL A 45 10.71 -15.46 7.75
N GLY A 46 10.55 -16.79 7.76
CA GLY A 46 11.16 -17.68 6.76
C GLY A 46 10.69 -17.38 5.34
N TRP A 47 9.38 -17.20 5.15
CA TRP A 47 8.80 -16.83 3.86
C TRP A 47 9.38 -15.51 3.32
N MET A 48 9.51 -14.46 4.15
CA MET A 48 10.08 -13.19 3.69
C MET A 48 11.54 -13.30 3.25
N VAL A 49 12.35 -14.12 3.92
CA VAL A 49 13.76 -14.34 3.56
C VAL A 49 13.84 -15.13 2.26
N GLN A 50 13.18 -16.29 2.19
CA GLN A 50 13.20 -17.17 1.02
C GLN A 50 12.63 -16.46 -0.22
N PHE A 51 11.53 -15.72 -0.06
CA PHE A 51 10.89 -15.04 -1.19
C PHE A 51 11.72 -13.86 -1.70
N ARG A 52 12.45 -13.15 -0.82
CA ARG A 52 13.43 -12.14 -1.24
C ARG A 52 14.54 -12.74 -2.10
N GLU A 53 15.07 -13.90 -1.73
CA GLU A 53 16.10 -14.61 -2.51
C GLU A 53 15.55 -15.04 -3.87
N PHE A 54 14.34 -15.60 -3.90
CA PHE A 54 13.64 -15.90 -5.14
C PHE A 54 13.50 -14.65 -6.03
N MET A 55 13.00 -13.55 -5.48
CA MET A 55 12.84 -12.27 -6.20
C MET A 55 14.16 -11.74 -6.77
N ALA A 56 15.27 -11.93 -6.06
CA ALA A 56 16.60 -11.53 -6.53
C ALA A 56 17.04 -12.29 -7.80
N THR A 57 16.60 -13.53 -7.96
CA THR A 57 16.90 -14.38 -9.13
C THR A 57 15.83 -14.33 -10.23
N ALA A 58 14.62 -13.87 -9.90
CA ALA A 58 13.52 -13.75 -10.84
C ALA A 58 13.77 -12.66 -11.89
N ARG A 59 13.03 -12.72 -13.01
CA ARG A 59 13.11 -11.73 -14.09
C ARG A 59 12.91 -10.31 -13.54
N GLY A 60 13.88 -9.43 -13.81
CA GLY A 60 13.89 -8.04 -13.34
C GLY A 60 14.65 -7.82 -12.02
N GLY A 61 14.92 -8.88 -11.25
CA GLY A 61 15.68 -8.83 -10.01
C GLY A 61 15.14 -7.83 -8.97
N LEU A 62 15.95 -7.59 -7.93
CA LEU A 62 15.65 -6.56 -6.94
C LEU A 62 16.40 -5.26 -7.27
N LYS A 63 15.67 -4.19 -7.53
CA LYS A 63 16.25 -2.85 -7.66
C LYS A 63 16.79 -2.36 -6.31
N ALA A 64 17.68 -1.38 -6.37
CA ALA A 64 18.11 -0.65 -5.19
C ALA A 64 16.99 0.29 -4.74
N ALA A 65 16.43 0.01 -3.57
CA ALA A 65 15.58 0.93 -2.83
C ALA A 65 15.76 0.64 -1.33
N ASP A 66 15.66 1.68 -0.53
CA ASP A 66 15.76 1.62 0.93
C ASP A 66 14.51 2.29 1.48
N ILE A 67 13.68 1.52 2.17
CA ILE A 67 12.40 2.03 2.69
C ILE A 67 12.60 3.11 3.75
N PHE A 68 13.78 3.16 4.39
CA PHE A 68 14.10 4.16 5.41
C PHE A 68 14.62 5.47 4.81
N LYS A 69 14.99 5.48 3.54
CA LYS A 69 15.31 6.72 2.84
C LYS A 69 14.02 7.36 2.35
N PRO A 70 13.85 8.69 2.51
CA PRO A 70 12.69 9.37 1.96
C PRO A 70 12.65 9.13 0.44
N PRO A 71 11.50 8.68 -0.12
CA PRO A 71 11.32 8.64 -1.55
C PRO A 71 11.38 10.10 -2.04
N GLY A 72 12.28 10.41 -2.99
CA GLY A 72 12.36 11.71 -3.67
C GLY A 72 12.72 12.93 -2.82
N GLN A 73 13.10 14.03 -3.47
CA GLN A 73 13.18 15.35 -2.83
C GLN A 73 11.77 15.97 -2.73
N PRO A 74 11.48 16.74 -1.68
CA PRO A 74 10.19 17.39 -1.52
C PRO A 74 9.96 18.43 -2.62
N ASP A 75 8.73 18.47 -3.11
CA ASP A 75 8.23 19.57 -3.94
C ASP A 75 8.10 20.82 -3.05
N ARG A 76 8.56 21.99 -3.53
CA ARG A 76 8.65 23.23 -2.72
C ARG A 76 7.30 23.71 -2.15
N ASP A 77 6.19 23.28 -2.74
CA ASP A 77 4.82 23.63 -2.31
C ASP A 77 4.06 22.51 -1.60
N SER A 78 4.70 21.36 -1.33
CA SER A 78 4.04 20.23 -0.68
C SER A 78 3.78 20.51 0.81
N GLY A 79 2.50 20.58 1.23
CA GLY A 79 2.10 20.60 2.64
C GLY A 79 1.22 21.77 3.11
N LYS A 80 0.65 22.58 2.20
CA LYS A 80 -0.21 23.74 2.55
C LYS A 80 -1.72 23.46 2.43
N GLY A 81 -2.16 22.21 2.54
CA GLY A 81 -3.55 21.80 2.32
C GLY A 81 -4.21 21.10 3.51
N THR A 82 -5.54 21.00 3.48
CA THR A 82 -6.29 20.08 4.34
C THR A 82 -5.98 18.63 3.93
N GLY A 83 -5.98 17.70 4.89
CA GLY A 83 -5.63 16.28 4.62
C GLY A 83 -6.40 15.67 3.44
N GLY A 84 -7.68 16.03 3.25
CA GLY A 84 -8.48 15.52 2.11
C GLY A 84 -8.00 15.99 0.73
N ARG A 85 -7.59 17.26 0.59
CA ARG A 85 -7.06 17.78 -0.69
C ARG A 85 -5.71 17.13 -1.02
N GLU A 86 -4.86 16.97 -0.03
CA GLU A 86 -3.55 16.32 -0.20
C GLU A 86 -3.71 14.84 -0.57
N VAL A 87 -4.67 14.12 0.03
CA VAL A 87 -5.01 12.73 -0.35
C VAL A 87 -5.40 12.66 -1.83
N ALA A 88 -6.27 13.55 -2.31
CA ALA A 88 -6.68 13.59 -3.71
C ALA A 88 -5.49 13.86 -4.66
N GLU A 89 -4.60 14.78 -4.29
CA GLU A 89 -3.38 15.09 -5.04
C GLU A 89 -2.41 13.90 -5.10
N ILE A 90 -2.26 13.15 -4.00
CA ILE A 90 -1.44 11.92 -3.99
C ILE A 90 -2.04 10.87 -4.93
N LEU A 91 -3.35 10.61 -4.83
CA LEU A 91 -4.02 9.59 -5.62
C LEU A 91 -4.06 9.93 -7.13
N ALA A 92 -4.02 11.21 -7.49
CA ALA A 92 -3.88 11.64 -8.89
C ALA A 92 -2.48 11.34 -9.47
N ARG A 93 -1.45 11.26 -8.62
CA ARG A 93 -0.07 10.93 -9.04
C ARG A 93 0.18 9.42 -9.14
N VAL A 94 -0.64 8.58 -8.52
CA VAL A 94 -0.51 7.11 -8.56
C VAL A 94 -0.63 6.61 -10.00
N GLY A 95 0.37 5.87 -10.48
CA GLY A 95 0.51 5.47 -11.88
C GLY A 95 1.47 6.40 -12.63
N PRO A 96 1.06 7.62 -13.03
CA PRO A 96 1.88 8.55 -13.79
C PRO A 96 3.19 8.98 -13.11
N ASP A 97 3.18 9.17 -11.79
CA ASP A 97 4.33 9.56 -10.96
C ASP A 97 4.32 8.81 -9.63
N THR A 98 4.59 7.51 -9.72
CA THR A 98 4.57 6.61 -8.55
C THR A 98 5.56 7.04 -7.46
N VAL A 99 6.74 7.56 -7.84
CA VAL A 99 7.76 8.01 -6.86
C VAL A 99 7.29 9.28 -6.17
N GLY A 100 6.75 10.26 -6.90
CA GLY A 100 6.18 11.46 -6.28
C GLY A 100 4.98 11.16 -5.39
N ALA A 101 4.09 10.25 -5.80
CA ALA A 101 2.99 9.77 -4.97
C ALA A 101 3.50 9.09 -3.68
N SER A 102 4.52 8.23 -3.79
CA SER A 102 5.20 7.60 -2.64
C SER A 102 5.76 8.63 -1.66
N SER A 103 6.49 9.61 -2.19
CA SER A 103 7.09 10.71 -1.44
C SER A 103 6.03 11.53 -0.69
N ALA A 104 4.91 11.83 -1.36
CA ALA A 104 3.82 12.62 -0.80
C ALA A 104 3.02 11.83 0.26
N ALA A 105 2.75 10.54 0.05
CA ALA A 105 2.14 9.67 1.05
C ALA A 105 2.98 9.55 2.33
N HIS A 106 4.31 9.48 2.19
CA HIS A 106 5.24 9.51 3.33
C HIS A 106 5.12 10.82 4.12
N ARG A 107 5.11 11.97 3.44
CA ARG A 107 4.99 13.29 4.07
C ARG A 107 3.63 13.49 4.75
N LEU A 108 2.55 13.08 4.10
CA LEU A 108 1.21 13.11 4.70
C LEU A 108 1.20 12.37 6.03
N ALA A 109 1.80 11.19 6.10
CA ALA A 109 1.88 10.40 7.32
C ALA A 109 2.75 11.05 8.43
N LEU A 110 3.88 11.67 8.06
CA LEU A 110 4.71 12.43 9.01
C LEU A 110 3.96 13.63 9.58
N ARG A 111 3.29 14.41 8.73
CA ARG A 111 2.47 15.54 9.15
C ARG A 111 1.29 15.13 10.00
N ALA A 112 0.57 14.08 9.60
CA ALA A 112 -0.51 13.50 10.38
C ALA A 112 -0.04 13.13 11.81
N ALA A 113 1.18 12.58 11.95
CA ALA A 113 1.75 12.30 13.26
C ALA A 113 2.06 13.58 14.05
N ALA A 114 2.72 14.57 13.43
CA ALA A 114 3.09 15.84 14.06
C ALA A 114 1.86 16.66 14.51
N GLU A 115 0.82 16.67 13.68
CA GLU A 115 -0.44 17.40 13.92
C GLU A 115 -1.45 16.59 14.75
N LYS A 116 -1.11 15.35 15.16
CA LYS A 116 -2.01 14.43 15.88
C LYS A 116 -3.33 14.19 15.13
N ARG A 117 -3.23 14.02 13.81
CA ARG A 117 -4.33 13.76 12.87
C ARG A 117 -4.27 12.34 12.28
N PRO A 118 -4.46 11.29 13.10
CA PRO A 118 -4.43 9.91 12.61
C PRO A 118 -5.54 9.64 11.57
N ASP A 119 -6.62 10.41 11.60
CA ASP A 119 -7.73 10.35 10.64
C ASP A 119 -7.29 10.63 9.19
N TRP A 120 -6.16 11.29 8.97
CA TRP A 120 -5.64 11.51 7.61
C TRP A 120 -5.14 10.23 6.95
N LEU A 121 -4.57 9.31 7.73
CA LEU A 121 -4.17 8.00 7.21
C LEU A 121 -5.40 7.17 6.86
N GLU A 122 -6.45 7.25 7.69
CA GLU A 122 -7.74 6.59 7.41
C GLU A 122 -8.44 7.20 6.19
N SER A 123 -8.38 8.52 6.02
CA SER A 123 -8.90 9.22 4.83
C SER A 123 -8.16 8.78 3.56
N PHE A 124 -6.84 8.64 3.62
CA PHE A 124 -6.04 8.09 2.53
C PHE A 124 -6.42 6.65 2.21
N ALA A 125 -6.44 5.78 3.21
CA ALA A 125 -6.80 4.37 3.04
C ALA A 125 -8.23 4.19 2.53
N GLY A 126 -9.19 4.96 3.04
CA GLY A 126 -10.58 4.95 2.60
C GLY A 126 -10.73 5.40 1.15
N SER A 127 -10.07 6.50 0.76
CA SER A 127 -10.09 7.01 -0.61
C SER A 127 -9.45 6.02 -1.59
N ALA A 128 -8.32 5.40 -1.21
CA ALA A 128 -7.68 4.36 -2.02
C ALA A 128 -8.59 3.12 -2.19
N ARG A 129 -9.31 2.70 -1.13
CA ARG A 129 -10.28 1.59 -1.19
C ARG A 129 -11.49 1.91 -2.07
N GLN A 130 -11.98 3.16 -2.06
CA GLN A 130 -13.03 3.59 -2.97
C GLN A 130 -12.58 3.51 -4.44
N LEU A 131 -11.35 3.93 -4.74
CA LEU A 131 -10.79 3.79 -6.09
C LEU A 131 -10.66 2.32 -6.50
N ILE A 132 -10.31 1.41 -5.58
CA ILE A 132 -10.28 -0.03 -5.86
C ILE A 132 -11.68 -0.53 -6.23
N ALA A 133 -12.73 -0.15 -5.49
CA ALA A 133 -14.09 -0.56 -5.80
C ALA A 133 -14.55 -0.13 -7.20
N LEU A 134 -14.09 1.05 -7.66
CA LEU A 134 -14.47 1.62 -8.95
C LEU A 134 -13.58 1.12 -10.11
N LYS A 135 -12.29 0.92 -9.87
CA LYS A 135 -11.25 0.86 -10.92
C LYS A 135 -10.45 -0.45 -10.94
N ALA A 136 -10.66 -1.36 -9.99
CA ALA A 136 -9.95 -2.64 -9.98
C ALA A 136 -10.50 -3.59 -11.04
N THR A 137 -9.60 -4.19 -11.82
CA THR A 137 -9.91 -5.15 -12.89
C THR A 137 -9.28 -6.52 -12.66
N ASP A 138 -8.56 -6.69 -11.56
CA ASP A 138 -7.79 -7.90 -11.25
C ASP A 138 -7.75 -8.13 -9.74
N ALA A 139 -7.71 -9.40 -9.34
CA ALA A 139 -7.75 -9.82 -7.94
C ALA A 139 -6.59 -9.24 -7.11
N HIS A 140 -5.43 -8.98 -7.69
CA HIS A 140 -4.29 -8.44 -6.97
C HIS A 140 -4.52 -7.00 -6.50
N HIS A 141 -5.32 -6.21 -7.23
CA HIS A 141 -5.67 -4.85 -6.80
C HIS A 141 -6.42 -4.86 -5.47
N TYR A 142 -7.41 -5.77 -5.33
CA TYR A 142 -8.15 -5.95 -4.09
C TYR A 142 -7.24 -6.47 -2.98
N LYS A 143 -6.47 -7.53 -3.24
CA LYS A 143 -5.59 -8.15 -2.22
C LYS A 143 -4.57 -7.15 -1.68
N TYR A 144 -3.87 -6.45 -2.57
CA TYR A 144 -2.84 -5.49 -2.17
C TYR A 144 -3.44 -4.29 -1.43
N GLY A 145 -4.44 -3.65 -2.03
CA GLY A 145 -4.98 -2.41 -1.50
C GLY A 145 -5.74 -2.59 -0.18
N MET A 146 -6.21 -3.79 0.11
CA MET A 146 -6.67 -4.12 1.46
C MET A 146 -5.50 -4.38 2.41
N ALA A 147 -4.58 -5.28 2.03
CA ALA A 147 -3.48 -5.72 2.87
C ALA A 147 -2.53 -4.59 3.32
N ILE A 148 -2.28 -3.61 2.45
CA ILE A 148 -1.33 -2.52 2.76
C ILE A 148 -1.82 -1.60 3.88
N PHE A 149 -3.13 -1.50 4.09
CA PHE A 149 -3.73 -0.61 5.10
C PHE A 149 -4.31 -1.35 6.30
N GLU A 150 -4.71 -2.62 6.17
CA GLU A 150 -5.42 -3.39 7.20
C GLU A 150 -4.69 -3.39 8.56
N ASN A 151 -3.37 -3.55 8.54
CA ASN A 151 -2.56 -3.59 9.77
C ASN A 151 -1.90 -2.25 10.11
N LEU A 152 -2.21 -1.15 9.41
CA LEU A 152 -1.51 0.13 9.59
C LEU A 152 -1.58 0.66 11.03
N GLY A 153 -2.72 0.45 11.71
CA GLY A 153 -2.89 0.80 13.12
C GLY A 153 -1.97 0.01 14.06
N LEU A 154 -1.62 -1.23 13.71
CA LEU A 154 -0.74 -2.11 14.49
C LEU A 154 0.75 -1.85 14.26
N VAL A 155 1.08 -1.15 13.16
CA VAL A 155 2.46 -0.74 12.89
C VAL A 155 2.87 0.36 13.86
N SER A 156 4.05 0.22 14.48
CA SER A 156 4.63 1.23 15.36
C SER A 156 4.64 2.61 14.70
N PRO A 157 4.29 3.70 15.41
CA PRO A 157 4.13 5.04 14.81
C PRO A 157 5.28 5.49 13.91
N ALA A 158 6.53 5.23 14.33
CA ALA A 158 7.73 5.56 13.56
C ALA A 158 7.80 4.88 12.18
N TYR A 159 7.15 3.74 11.99
CA TYR A 159 7.17 2.96 10.75
C TYR A 159 5.96 3.21 9.83
N ARG A 160 4.91 3.86 10.32
CA ARG A 160 3.70 4.14 9.51
C ARG A 160 3.99 4.98 8.27
N PRO A 161 4.82 6.04 8.31
CA PRO A 161 5.16 6.80 7.11
C PRO A 161 5.86 5.95 6.04
N HIS A 162 6.69 5.00 6.46
CA HIS A 162 7.37 4.07 5.57
C HIS A 162 6.40 3.10 4.90
N VAL A 163 5.41 2.58 5.65
CA VAL A 163 4.33 1.75 5.07
C VAL A 163 3.49 2.56 4.08
N MET A 164 3.09 3.78 4.45
CA MET A 164 2.31 4.67 3.58
C MET A 164 3.03 4.99 2.26
N ALA A 165 4.34 5.16 2.31
CA ALA A 165 5.16 5.38 1.12
C ALA A 165 5.11 4.22 0.11
N THR A 166 4.83 3.00 0.57
CA THR A 166 4.83 1.82 -0.30
C THR A 166 3.48 1.63 -1.01
N ALA A 167 2.38 2.16 -0.47
CA ALA A 167 1.04 1.96 -1.04
C ALA A 167 0.92 2.43 -2.51
N PRO A 168 1.42 3.61 -2.92
CA PRO A 168 1.33 4.09 -4.30
C PRO A 168 1.93 3.19 -5.38
N TYR A 169 2.77 2.21 -5.03
CA TYR A 169 3.39 1.31 -5.99
C TYR A 169 2.40 0.30 -6.62
N TYR A 170 1.19 0.14 -6.08
CA TYR A 170 0.20 -0.76 -6.68
C TYR A 170 -1.28 -0.46 -6.40
N ILE A 171 -1.62 0.50 -5.53
CA ILE A 171 -3.02 0.94 -5.43
C ILE A 171 -3.47 1.60 -6.75
N ARG A 172 -4.79 1.79 -6.91
CA ARG A 172 -5.35 2.49 -8.08
C ARG A 172 -5.23 4.01 -7.91
N GLY A 173 -4.91 4.70 -8.98
CA GLY A 173 -4.92 6.15 -9.07
C GLY A 173 -6.29 6.70 -9.48
N SER A 174 -6.55 7.97 -9.19
CA SER A 174 -7.85 8.58 -9.54
C SER A 174 -8.03 8.76 -11.06
N GLY A 175 -6.92 8.89 -11.80
CA GLY A 175 -6.91 8.97 -13.27
C GLY A 175 -7.02 7.62 -13.99
N ASP A 176 -7.01 6.50 -13.27
CA ASP A 176 -7.22 5.18 -13.88
C ASP A 176 -8.65 5.06 -14.44
N ALA A 177 -8.83 4.28 -15.51
CA ALA A 177 -10.15 3.97 -16.04
C ALA A 177 -11.01 3.19 -15.02
N ASP A 178 -12.31 3.44 -15.03
CA ASP A 178 -13.26 2.64 -14.25
C ASP A 178 -13.33 1.22 -14.82
N ALA A 179 -13.60 0.24 -13.96
CA ALA A 179 -13.75 -1.15 -14.38
C ALA A 179 -15.01 -1.29 -15.27
N VAL A 180 -14.90 -2.06 -16.35
CA VAL A 180 -16.00 -2.23 -17.32
C VAL A 180 -17.30 -2.67 -16.64
N VAL A 181 -17.20 -3.61 -15.69
CA VAL A 181 -18.36 -4.09 -14.92
C VAL A 181 -19.02 -3.00 -14.06
N VAL A 182 -18.22 -2.07 -13.52
CA VAL A 182 -18.73 -0.94 -12.72
C VAL A 182 -19.45 0.04 -13.64
N THR A 183 -18.87 0.38 -14.79
CA THR A 183 -19.51 1.24 -15.79
C THR A 183 -20.84 0.64 -16.24
N GLN A 184 -20.88 -0.64 -16.60
CA GLN A 184 -22.09 -1.35 -17.00
C GLN A 184 -23.16 -1.37 -15.90
N ALA A 185 -22.75 -1.56 -14.64
CA ALA A 185 -23.67 -1.54 -13.51
C ALA A 185 -24.28 -0.14 -13.29
N LEU A 186 -23.47 0.93 -13.40
CA LEU A 186 -23.95 2.31 -13.27
C LEU A 186 -24.91 2.70 -14.40
N GLU A 187 -24.60 2.31 -15.64
CA GLU A 187 -25.48 2.49 -16.81
C GLU A 187 -26.82 1.77 -16.61
N ALA A 188 -26.80 0.51 -16.15
CA ALA A 188 -28.02 -0.26 -15.87
C ALA A 188 -28.88 0.35 -14.75
N LEU A 189 -28.27 1.10 -13.83
CA LEU A 189 -28.95 1.80 -12.74
C LEU A 189 -29.39 3.23 -13.11
N GLY A 190 -29.07 3.72 -14.32
CA GLY A 190 -29.33 5.11 -14.72
C GLY A 190 -28.55 6.16 -13.92
N ALA A 191 -27.45 5.74 -13.29
CA ALA A 191 -26.58 6.60 -12.48
C ALA A 191 -25.48 7.27 -13.33
N ARG A 192 -25.46 7.03 -14.64
CA ARG A 192 -24.55 7.61 -15.61
C ARG A 192 -25.19 7.69 -16.99
#